data_AF-A0A354MUJ3-F1
#
_entry.id   AF-A0A354MUJ3-F1
#
_cell.length_a   1.000
_cell.length_b   1.000
_cell.length_c   1.000
_cell.angle_alpha   90.00
_cell.angle_beta   90.00
_cell.angle_gamma   90.00
#
_symmetry.space_group_name_H-M   'P 1'
#
loop_
_entity.id
_entity.type
_entity.pdbx_description
1 polymer ?
#
loop_
_entity_poly.entity_id
_entity_poly.type
_entity_poly.pdbx_seq_one_letter_code
_entity_poly.pdbx_strand_id
1 'polypeptide(L)'
;MKKTAFTLLVFTLLFALVGCRPDFVGNAYVTNTGYHMDFSALNRTESAELSLEDDEELRIIISLTEGFVDLTITGNNENAYTGTELKNEAFTVGTSGAGRYRISVRGENAAGKIEILRRKSAD
;
A
#
# COMPACT_ATOMS: atom_id res chain seq x y z
N MET A 1 7.64 -26.18 -45.21
CA MET A 1 6.85 -26.65 -44.04
C MET A 1 7.65 -26.73 -42.74
N LYS A 2 8.98 -27.03 -42.75
CA LYS A 2 9.80 -27.06 -41.51
C LYS A 2 10.07 -25.69 -40.87
N LYS A 3 10.25 -24.64 -41.69
CA LYS A 3 10.54 -23.27 -41.23
C LYS A 3 9.34 -22.63 -40.51
N THR A 4 8.12 -22.86 -41.01
CA THR A 4 6.87 -22.35 -40.41
C THR A 4 6.55 -23.00 -39.07
N ALA A 5 6.87 -24.29 -38.89
CA ALA A 5 6.72 -24.97 -37.59
C ALA A 5 7.71 -24.44 -36.54
N PHE A 6 8.94 -24.10 -36.96
CA PHE A 6 9.95 -23.53 -36.06
C PHE A 6 9.59 -22.10 -35.63
N THR A 7 9.09 -21.27 -36.55
CA THR A 7 8.63 -19.91 -36.23
C THR A 7 7.43 -19.93 -35.28
N LEU A 8 6.50 -20.87 -35.46
CA LEU A 8 5.34 -21.00 -34.57
C LEU A 8 5.76 -21.42 -33.15
N LEU A 9 6.71 -22.35 -33.01
CA LEU A 9 7.22 -22.80 -31.72
C LEU A 9 7.90 -21.66 -30.92
N VAL A 10 8.68 -20.82 -31.60
CA VAL A 10 9.35 -19.66 -30.98
C VAL A 10 8.31 -18.63 -30.53
N PHE A 11 7.24 -18.41 -31.31
CA PHE A 11 6.19 -17.48 -30.96
C PHE A 11 5.36 -17.96 -29.75
N THR A 12 5.05 -19.26 -29.66
CA THR A 12 4.36 -19.85 -28.50
C THR A 12 5.21 -19.79 -27.24
N LEU A 13 6.53 -19.97 -27.37
CA LEU A 13 7.46 -19.87 -26.23
C LEU A 13 7.59 -18.44 -25.70
N LEU A 14 7.47 -17.43 -26.57
CA LEU A 14 7.50 -16.01 -26.20
C LEU A 14 6.24 -15.59 -25.41
N PHE A 15 5.07 -16.17 -25.70
CA PHE A 15 3.84 -15.91 -24.94
C PHE A 15 3.77 -16.61 -23.58
N ALA A 16 4.58 -17.66 -23.36
CA ALA A 16 4.65 -18.34 -22.07
C ALA A 16 5.37 -17.53 -20.98
N LEU A 17 5.98 -16.39 -21.34
CA LEU A 17 6.70 -15.49 -20.42
C LEU A 17 5.84 -14.36 -19.84
N VAL A 18 4.51 -14.39 -20.02
CA VAL A 18 3.62 -13.51 -19.24
C VAL A 18 3.59 -14.06 -17.80
N GLY A 19 4.67 -13.76 -17.06
CA GLY A 19 4.87 -14.24 -15.71
C GLY A 19 3.84 -13.66 -14.75
N CYS A 20 3.48 -14.45 -13.72
CA CYS A 20 2.73 -13.94 -12.57
C CYS A 20 3.47 -12.72 -12.00
N ARG A 21 2.74 -11.62 -11.83
CA ARG A 21 3.25 -10.50 -11.04
C ARG A 21 3.27 -10.91 -9.56
N PRO A 22 4.34 -10.60 -8.81
CA PRO A 22 4.38 -10.92 -7.40
C PRO A 22 3.36 -10.08 -6.62
N ASP A 23 2.74 -10.68 -5.62
CA ASP A 23 1.71 -9.99 -4.82
C ASP A 23 2.30 -8.90 -3.92
N PHE A 24 3.49 -9.14 -3.34
CA PHE A 24 4.21 -8.16 -2.54
C PHE A 24 5.72 -8.41 -2.60
N VAL A 25 6.48 -7.37 -2.93
CA VAL A 25 7.95 -7.36 -2.86
C VAL A 25 8.37 -6.04 -2.22
N GLY A 26 8.86 -6.11 -0.98
CA GLY A 26 9.19 -4.92 -0.21
C GLY A 26 9.30 -5.20 1.28
N ASN A 27 9.32 -4.13 2.07
CA ASN A 27 9.31 -4.15 3.52
C ASN A 27 8.12 -3.34 4.03
N ALA A 28 7.44 -3.88 5.03
CA ALA A 28 6.40 -3.18 5.77
C ALA A 28 6.65 -3.41 7.26
N TYR A 29 6.73 -2.33 8.05
CA TYR A 29 7.07 -2.43 9.47
C TYR A 29 6.48 -1.28 10.28
N VAL A 30 6.21 -1.55 11.56
CA VAL A 30 5.75 -0.57 12.53
C VAL A 30 6.90 -0.14 13.42
N THR A 31 6.95 1.14 13.74
CA THR A 31 7.91 1.75 14.66
C THR A 31 7.19 2.56 15.75
N ASN A 32 7.97 3.09 16.69
CA ASN A 32 7.48 4.06 17.67
C ASN A 32 7.04 5.41 17.06
N THR A 33 7.16 5.60 15.75
CA THR A 33 6.73 6.84 15.07
C THR A 33 5.59 6.62 14.09
N GLY A 34 5.32 5.38 13.67
CA GLY A 34 4.33 5.11 12.64
C GLY A 34 4.52 3.79 11.91
N TYR A 35 3.72 3.61 10.86
CA TYR A 35 3.78 2.49 9.92
C TYR A 35 4.47 2.91 8.63
N HIS A 36 5.39 2.08 8.16
CA HIS A 36 6.28 2.38 7.04
C HIS A 36 6.24 1.23 6.04
N MET A 37 6.13 1.58 4.76
CA MET A 37 6.19 0.63 3.65
C MET A 37 7.12 1.16 2.55
N ASP A 38 8.00 0.30 2.05
CA ASP A 38 8.84 0.54 0.87
C ASP A 38 8.80 -0.74 0.01
N PHE A 39 8.28 -0.63 -1.21
CA PHE A 39 7.95 -1.78 -2.03
C PHE A 39 8.15 -1.52 -3.53
N SER A 40 8.66 -2.53 -4.23
CA SER A 40 8.75 -2.55 -5.69
C SER A 40 7.54 -3.22 -6.34
N ALA A 41 6.71 -3.91 -5.57
CA ALA A 41 5.43 -4.46 -6.03
C ALA A 41 4.46 -4.62 -4.85
N LEU A 42 3.23 -4.14 -5.02
CA LEU A 42 2.09 -4.38 -4.14
C LEU A 42 0.83 -4.58 -4.98
N ASN A 43 0.28 -5.79 -4.94
CA ASN A 43 -0.93 -6.26 -5.62
C ASN A 43 -1.91 -6.95 -4.65
N ARG A 44 -1.69 -6.78 -3.34
CA ARG A 44 -2.51 -7.35 -2.26
C ARG A 44 -2.77 -6.31 -1.17
N THR A 45 -3.50 -6.71 -0.15
CA THR A 45 -3.69 -5.91 1.06
C THR A 45 -2.61 -6.22 2.10
N GLU A 46 -1.85 -5.20 2.49
CA GLU A 46 -1.03 -5.18 3.70
C GLU A 46 -1.81 -4.52 4.84
N SER A 47 -1.56 -4.95 6.08
CA SER A 47 -2.20 -4.32 7.24
C SER A 47 -1.31 -4.31 8.46
N ALA A 48 -1.45 -3.28 9.26
CA ALA A 48 -0.76 -3.11 10.52
C ALA A 48 -1.67 -2.48 11.56
N GLU A 49 -1.37 -2.73 12.83
CA GLU A 49 -2.02 -2.08 13.96
C GLU A 49 -1.07 -1.01 14.51
N LEU A 50 -1.61 0.18 14.77
CA LEU A 50 -0.89 1.31 15.35
C LEU A 50 -1.66 1.82 16.57
N SER A 51 -1.00 1.86 17.73
CA SER A 51 -1.57 2.46 18.94
C SER A 51 -1.35 3.97 18.89
N LEU A 52 -2.42 4.73 19.11
CA LEU A 52 -2.39 6.18 19.28
C LEU A 52 -2.75 6.57 20.70
N GLU A 53 -2.13 7.65 21.16
CA GLU A 53 -2.52 8.37 22.37
C GLU A 53 -3.65 9.36 22.09
N ASP A 54 -4.21 9.92 23.16
CA ASP A 54 -5.09 11.08 23.03
C ASP A 54 -4.32 12.25 22.40
N ASP A 55 -5.05 13.07 21.64
CA ASP A 55 -4.54 14.22 20.91
C ASP A 55 -3.47 13.88 19.86
N GLU A 56 -3.48 12.65 19.33
CA GLU A 56 -2.68 12.27 18.16
C GLU A 56 -3.52 12.17 16.88
N GLU A 57 -2.92 12.61 15.77
CA GLU A 57 -3.42 12.48 14.41
C GLU A 57 -2.47 11.61 13.58
N LEU A 58 -2.98 11.11 12.46
CA LEU A 58 -2.18 10.38 11.49
C LEU A 58 -1.82 11.28 10.32
N ARG A 59 -0.52 11.43 10.05
CA ARG A 59 0.01 12.06 8.85
C ARG A 59 0.30 10.98 7.81
N ILE A 60 -0.45 11.01 6.72
CA ILE A 60 -0.32 10.06 5.62
C ILE A 60 0.54 10.72 4.54
N ILE A 61 1.54 9.98 4.04
CA ILE A 61 2.38 10.37 2.92
C ILE A 61 2.44 9.17 1.97
N ILE A 62 1.93 9.35 0.76
CA ILE A 62 1.93 8.34 -0.30
C ILE A 62 2.81 8.86 -1.43
N SER A 63 3.81 8.07 -1.82
CA SER A 63 4.78 8.39 -2.86
C SER A 63 4.99 7.18 -3.76
N LEU A 64 4.09 7.02 -4.73
CA LEU A 64 4.10 5.95 -5.73
C LEU A 64 4.84 6.38 -6.99
N THR A 65 5.57 5.42 -7.55
CA THR A 65 6.15 5.50 -8.91
C THR A 65 5.27 4.79 -9.93
N GLU A 66 4.48 3.80 -9.51
CA GLU A 66 3.57 3.03 -10.36
C GLU A 66 2.27 2.69 -9.61
N GLY A 67 1.19 2.44 -10.38
CA GLY A 67 -0.10 1.98 -9.85
C GLY A 67 -0.83 2.99 -8.97
N PHE A 68 -1.65 2.44 -8.07
CA PHE A 68 -2.39 3.18 -7.05
C PHE A 68 -2.63 2.29 -5.82
N VAL A 69 -3.01 2.91 -4.70
CA VAL A 69 -3.40 2.19 -3.49
C VAL A 69 -4.76 2.65 -2.97
N ASP A 70 -5.49 1.73 -2.36
CA ASP A 70 -6.60 2.06 -1.47
C ASP A 70 -6.10 2.02 -0.03
N LEU A 71 -6.56 2.97 0.78
CA LEU A 71 -6.22 3.10 2.19
C LEU A 71 -7.49 3.12 3.03
N THR A 72 -7.56 2.21 3.99
CA THR A 72 -8.59 2.19 5.03
C THR A 72 -7.95 2.30 6.40
N ILE A 73 -8.50 3.16 7.26
CA ILE A 73 -8.09 3.29 8.65
C ILE A 73 -9.33 3.09 9.52
N THR A 74 -9.28 2.08 10.39
CA THR A 74 -10.36 1.78 11.34
C THR A 74 -9.81 1.87 12.76
N GLY A 75 -10.42 2.70 13.59
CA GLY A 75 -10.04 2.87 14.99
C GLY A 75 -11.27 2.77 15.88
N ASN A 76 -11.14 2.15 17.05
CA ASN A 76 -12.24 2.06 18.03
C ASN A 76 -13.54 1.44 17.45
N ASN A 77 -13.39 0.50 16.50
CA ASN A 77 -14.48 -0.12 15.72
C ASN A 77 -15.24 0.83 14.76
N GLU A 78 -14.72 2.03 14.52
CA GLU A 78 -15.27 3.02 13.60
C GLU A 78 -14.31 3.27 12.43
N ASN A 79 -14.88 3.56 11.26
CA ASN A 79 -14.09 3.91 10.09
C ASN A 79 -13.61 5.36 10.20
N ALA A 80 -12.31 5.56 10.40
CA ALA A 80 -11.71 6.88 10.50
C ALA A 80 -11.42 7.48 9.11
N TYR A 81 -11.05 6.64 8.14
CA TYR A 81 -10.75 7.09 6.78
C TYR A 81 -10.88 5.97 5.75
N THR A 82 -11.32 6.35 4.55
CA THR A 82 -11.27 5.51 3.35
C THR A 82 -10.90 6.38 2.16
N GLY A 83 -9.87 5.97 1.43
CA GLY A 83 -9.45 6.58 0.17
C GLY A 83 -9.20 5.50 -0.86
N THR A 84 -9.60 5.74 -2.10
CA THR A 84 -9.52 4.79 -3.22
C THR A 84 -8.69 5.36 -4.35
N GLU A 85 -7.95 4.51 -5.06
CA GLU A 85 -7.10 4.88 -6.19
C GLU A 85 -6.11 6.03 -5.90
N LEU A 86 -5.61 6.08 -4.65
CA LEU A 86 -4.67 7.10 -4.18
C LEU A 86 -3.31 6.95 -4.88
N LYS A 87 -2.69 8.10 -5.18
CA LYS A 87 -1.39 8.20 -5.84
C LYS A 87 -0.42 9.00 -5.00
N ASN A 88 0.10 10.12 -5.51
CA ASN A 88 1.05 10.96 -4.79
C ASN A 88 0.30 12.05 -4.06
N GLU A 89 0.20 11.90 -2.75
CA GLU A 89 -0.48 12.86 -1.89
C GLU A 89 0.01 12.76 -0.46
N ALA A 90 -0.25 13.82 0.30
CA ALA A 90 0.01 13.80 1.71
C ALA A 90 -1.06 14.61 2.44
N PHE A 91 -1.82 13.95 3.30
CA PHE A 91 -2.91 14.53 4.07
C PHE A 91 -2.84 14.09 5.54
N THR A 92 -3.77 14.57 6.35
CA THR A 92 -3.87 14.23 7.76
C THR A 92 -5.25 13.64 8.02
N VAL A 93 -5.30 12.59 8.85
CA VAL A 93 -6.54 11.97 9.34
C VAL A 93 -6.60 12.18 10.84
N GLY A 94 -7.63 12.89 11.29
CA GLY A 94 -7.94 13.02 12.71
C GLY A 94 -8.41 11.68 13.28
N THR A 95 -8.20 11.49 14.58
CA THR A 95 -8.57 10.27 15.29
C THR A 95 -9.62 10.55 16.36
N SER A 96 -10.40 9.54 16.77
CA SER A 96 -11.47 9.70 17.78
C SER A 96 -10.96 9.59 19.22
N GLY A 97 -9.65 9.67 19.43
CA GLY A 97 -8.97 9.51 20.72
C GLY A 97 -8.04 8.30 20.75
N ALA A 98 -7.45 8.06 21.93
CA ALA A 98 -6.53 6.96 22.16
C ALA A 98 -7.15 5.61 21.77
N GLY A 99 -6.34 4.73 21.21
CA GLY A 99 -6.82 3.42 20.79
C GLY A 99 -5.90 2.69 19.84
N ARG A 100 -6.33 1.49 19.45
CA ARG A 100 -5.68 0.72 18.39
C ARG A 100 -6.37 1.01 17.06
N TYR A 101 -5.56 1.42 16.09
CA TYR A 101 -6.00 1.74 14.75
C TYR A 101 -5.44 0.71 13.79
N ARG A 102 -6.34 0.03 13.08
CA ARG A 102 -6.02 -0.86 11.99
C ARG A 102 -5.86 -0.05 10.72
N ILE A 103 -4.67 -0.13 10.14
CA ILE A 103 -4.35 0.45 8.85
C ILE A 103 -4.34 -0.69 7.83
N SER A 104 -5.08 -0.53 6.73
CA SER A 104 -5.10 -1.47 5.61
C SER A 104 -4.77 -0.75 4.31
N VAL A 105 -3.73 -1.21 3.63
CA VAL A 105 -3.26 -0.67 2.35
C VAL A 105 -3.41 -1.76 1.29
N ARG A 106 -4.29 -1.55 0.31
CA ARG A 106 -4.44 -2.44 -0.84
C ARG A 106 -3.75 -1.81 -2.04
N GLY A 107 -2.75 -2.46 -2.61
CA GLY A 107 -2.15 -1.99 -3.86
C GLY A 107 -2.72 -2.68 -5.09
N GLU A 108 -2.78 -1.95 -6.20
CA GLU A 108 -3.00 -2.49 -7.54
C GLU A 108 -1.89 -2.03 -8.48
N ASN A 109 -1.02 -2.98 -8.85
CA ASN A 109 0.22 -2.73 -9.60
C ASN A 109 1.06 -1.58 -9.02
N ALA A 110 1.07 -1.46 -7.68
CA ALA A 110 1.68 -0.33 -7.01
C ALA A 110 3.16 -0.57 -6.72
N ALA A 111 3.96 0.49 -6.83
CA ALA A 111 5.34 0.54 -6.38
C ALA A 111 5.65 1.92 -5.78
N GLY A 112 6.46 1.96 -4.73
CA GLY A 112 6.87 3.20 -4.07
C GLY A 112 6.95 3.08 -2.55
N LYS A 113 6.68 4.20 -1.88
CA LYS A 113 6.80 4.35 -0.43
C LYS A 113 5.50 4.89 0.18
N ILE A 114 5.12 4.37 1.34
CA ILE A 114 4.02 4.88 2.15
C ILE A 114 4.51 5.07 3.58
N GLU A 115 4.24 6.24 4.15
CA GLU A 115 4.53 6.57 5.54
C GLU A 115 3.26 7.06 6.22
N ILE A 116 2.88 6.41 7.32
CA ILE A 116 1.75 6.81 8.15
C ILE A 116 2.31 7.10 9.54
N LEU A 117 2.50 8.37 9.82
CA LEU A 117 3.21 8.88 10.99
C LEU A 117 2.23 9.39 12.04
N ARG A 118 2.52 9.11 13.31
CA ARG A 118 1.84 9.76 14.44
C ARG A 118 2.35 11.18 14.58
N ARG A 119 1.44 12.12 14.82
CA ARG A 119 1.78 13.49 15.21
C ARG A 119 0.81 13.95 16.28
N LYS A 120 1.23 14.91 17.11
CA LYS A 120 0.28 15.62 17.96
C LYS A 120 -0.64 16.48 17.09
N SER A 121 -1.93 16.44 17.38
CA SER A 121 -2.93 17.31 16.77
C SER A 121 -2.56 18.76 17.03
N ALA A 122 -2.72 19.63 16.03
CA ALA A 122 -2.51 21.06 16.22
C ALA A 122 -3.72 21.65 16.97
N ASP A 123 -3.48 22.23 18.15
CA ASP A 123 -4.45 23.03 18.91
C ASP A 123 -4.92 24.28 18.14
#